data_AF-A0A534RSV5-F1
#
_entry.id   AF-A0A534RSV5-F1
#
_cell.length_a   1.000
_cell.length_b   1.000
_cell.length_c   1.000
_cell.angle_alpha   90.00
_cell.angle_beta   90.00
_cell.angle_gamma   90.00
#
_symmetry.space_group_name_H-M   'P 1'
#
loop_
_entity.id
_entity.type
_entity.pdbx_description
1 polymer ?
#
loop_
_entity_poly.entity_id
_entity_poly.type
_entity_poly.pdbx_seq_one_letter_code
_entity_poly.pdbx_strand_id
1 'polypeptide(L)'
;MGGRPGRVSASSSSLEPRARRPIVPFLRLPERGEPHLVGQRCKGCGAVYLSSRRACSRCFAQGPFEEIPLSRRGALWVYSIVHQSSPGVPVPYVVGVVDLPEGVAVRCNIIDVAPDPARLRFGMPVEMTTGVSQQDREGNDVVAFYFRPVER
;
A
#
# COMPACT_ATOMS: atom_id res chain seq x y z
N MET A 1 47.38 -16.14 43.12
CA MET A 1 45.97 -15.95 43.52
C MET A 1 45.42 -14.81 42.67
N GLY A 2 44.85 -14.98 41.48
CA GLY A 2 43.82 -15.94 41.08
C GLY A 2 42.45 -15.23 41.01
N GLY A 3 42.36 -14.09 40.30
CA GLY A 3 41.11 -13.34 40.14
C GLY A 3 40.22 -13.98 39.07
N ARG A 4 39.01 -14.37 39.46
CA ARG A 4 38.00 -14.99 38.58
C ARG A 4 37.54 -13.98 37.50
N PRO A 5 37.51 -14.36 36.22
CA PRO A 5 36.90 -13.52 35.19
C PRO A 5 35.37 -13.48 35.39
N GLY A 6 34.83 -12.27 35.46
CA GLY A 6 33.39 -12.02 35.53
C GLY A 6 32.70 -12.53 34.26
N ARG A 7 31.66 -13.34 34.47
CA ARG A 7 30.80 -13.89 33.41
C ARG A 7 29.99 -12.75 32.80
N VAL A 8 30.42 -12.26 31.63
CA VAL A 8 29.60 -11.36 30.81
C VAL A 8 28.36 -12.14 30.39
N SER A 9 27.22 -11.77 30.98
CA SER A 9 25.93 -12.35 30.61
C SER A 9 25.55 -11.75 29.26
N ALA A 10 25.72 -12.53 28.20
CA ALA A 10 25.12 -12.22 26.90
C ALA A 10 23.61 -12.25 27.09
N SER A 11 22.98 -11.07 27.15
CA SER A 11 21.53 -10.96 27.05
C SER A 11 21.14 -11.40 25.65
N SER A 12 20.62 -12.62 25.56
CA SER A 12 20.01 -13.18 24.37
C SER A 12 18.82 -12.31 23.97
N SER A 13 19.05 -11.37 23.07
CA SER A 13 17.99 -10.71 22.31
C SER A 13 17.39 -11.74 21.38
N SER A 14 16.37 -12.45 21.87
CA SER A 14 15.48 -13.27 21.04
C SER A 14 14.93 -12.39 19.91
N LEU A 15 15.39 -12.61 18.68
CA LEU A 15 14.83 -11.98 17.48
C LEU A 15 13.47 -12.63 17.21
N GLU A 16 12.44 -12.16 17.91
CA GLU A 16 11.07 -12.46 17.51
C GLU A 16 10.86 -11.97 16.07
N PRO A 17 10.22 -12.77 15.20
CA PRO A 17 10.00 -12.39 13.81
C PRO A 17 9.13 -11.13 13.78
N ARG A 18 9.67 -10.05 13.18
CA ARG A 18 8.96 -8.78 13.02
C ARG A 18 7.68 -9.01 12.21
N ALA A 19 6.53 -8.66 12.78
CA ALA A 19 5.27 -8.81 12.07
C ALA A 19 5.23 -7.83 10.88
N ARG A 20 4.56 -8.23 9.80
CA ARG A 20 4.29 -7.35 8.64
C ARG A 20 2.87 -6.83 8.74
N ARG A 21 2.72 -5.53 9.00
CA ARG A 21 1.42 -4.88 9.20
C ARG A 21 1.07 -4.02 7.98
N PRO A 22 -0.10 -4.20 7.36
CA PRO A 22 -0.50 -3.31 6.27
C PRO A 22 -0.77 -1.90 6.79
N ILE A 23 -0.31 -0.88 6.07
CA ILE A 23 -0.53 0.54 6.43
C ILE A 23 -2.01 0.95 6.37
N VAL A 24 -2.82 0.21 5.61
CA VAL A 24 -4.25 0.45 5.41
C VAL A 24 -5.05 -0.84 5.54
N PRO A 25 -6.31 -0.79 6.01
CA PRO A 25 -7.11 -1.98 6.25
C PRO A 25 -7.55 -2.72 4.99
N PHE A 26 -7.43 -2.09 3.81
CA PHE A 26 -7.79 -2.67 2.52
C PHE A 26 -6.60 -3.24 1.74
N LEU A 27 -5.39 -3.27 2.33
CA LEU A 27 -4.25 -4.01 1.80
C LEU A 27 -4.17 -5.38 2.49
N ARG A 28 -4.21 -6.45 1.70
CA ARG A 28 -4.03 -7.83 2.19
C ARG A 28 -2.60 -8.29 1.93
N LEU A 29 -1.98 -8.86 2.97
CA LEU A 29 -0.63 -9.42 2.96
C LEU A 29 -0.71 -10.91 3.32
N PRO A 30 -1.17 -11.78 2.40
CA PRO A 30 -1.30 -13.20 2.70
C PRO A 30 0.08 -13.85 2.89
N GLU A 31 0.17 -14.89 3.73
CA GLU A 31 1.41 -15.68 3.89
C GLU A 31 1.81 -16.41 2.60
N ARG A 32 0.81 -16.78 1.78
CA ARG A 32 0.97 -17.42 0.47
C ARG A 32 0.19 -16.66 -0.58
N GLY A 33 0.81 -16.39 -1.72
CA GLY A 33 0.22 -15.63 -2.82
C GLY A 33 0.68 -14.17 -2.84
N GLU A 34 0.12 -13.38 -3.77
CA GLU A 34 0.54 -12.00 -3.97
C GLU A 34 -0.28 -11.03 -3.08
N PRO A 35 0.37 -10.00 -2.51
CA PRO A 35 -0.34 -8.88 -1.90
C PRO A 35 -1.35 -8.26 -2.89
N HIS A 36 -2.51 -7.88 -2.39
CA HIS A 36 -3.57 -7.29 -3.21
C HIS A 36 -4.39 -6.30 -2.40
N LEU A 37 -5.06 -5.38 -3.10
CA LEU A 37 -6.07 -4.53 -2.49
C LEU A 37 -7.40 -5.25 -2.49
N VAL A 38 -8.23 -4.93 -1.50
CA VAL A 38 -9.61 -5.41 -1.43
C VAL A 38 -10.57 -4.24 -1.51
N GLY A 39 -11.62 -4.43 -2.30
CA GLY A 39 -12.74 -3.50 -2.42
C GLY A 39 -13.99 -4.06 -1.76
N GLN A 40 -15.00 -3.22 -1.66
CA GLN A 40 -16.32 -3.53 -1.14
C GLN A 40 -17.33 -3.32 -2.26
N ARG A 41 -17.93 -4.42 -2.74
CA ARG A 41 -18.95 -4.40 -3.78
C ARG A 41 -20.33 -4.39 -3.15
N CYS A 42 -21.16 -3.42 -3.54
CA CYS A 42 -22.56 -3.37 -3.13
C CYS A 42 -23.34 -4.50 -3.82
N LYS A 43 -23.97 -5.40 -3.06
CA LYS A 43 -24.77 -6.49 -3.66
C LYS A 43 -26.03 -6.02 -4.38
N GLY A 44 -26.53 -4.82 -4.07
CA GLY A 44 -27.74 -4.27 -4.67
C GLY A 44 -27.55 -3.64 -6.05
N CYS A 45 -26.38 -3.05 -6.34
CA CYS A 45 -26.15 -2.33 -7.61
C CYS A 45 -24.77 -2.56 -8.25
N GLY A 46 -23.91 -3.36 -7.63
CA GLY A 46 -22.58 -3.70 -8.13
C GLY A 46 -21.52 -2.59 -7.99
N ALA A 47 -21.85 -1.42 -7.44
CA ALA A 47 -20.86 -0.36 -7.22
C ALA A 47 -19.73 -0.85 -6.29
N VAL A 48 -18.48 -0.55 -6.63
CA VAL A 48 -17.28 -0.97 -5.89
C VAL A 48 -16.63 0.23 -5.22
N TYR A 49 -16.16 0.06 -3.99
CA TYR A 49 -15.46 1.09 -3.21
C TYR A 49 -14.20 0.51 -2.58
N LEU A 50 -13.14 1.31 -2.44
CA LEU A 50 -11.88 0.85 -1.84
C LEU A 50 -11.97 0.64 -0.31
N SER A 51 -12.80 1.44 0.37
CA SER A 51 -12.96 1.39 1.83
C SER A 51 -14.33 0.83 2.23
N SER A 52 -14.42 0.35 3.47
CA SER A 52 -15.71 0.00 4.07
C SER A 52 -16.67 1.19 4.06
N ARG A 53 -17.96 0.90 3.85
CA ARG A 53 -19.03 1.89 3.83
C ARG A 53 -20.26 1.34 4.58
N ARG A 54 -21.00 2.25 5.21
CA ARG A 54 -22.29 1.95 5.85
C ARG A 54 -23.47 2.04 4.88
N ALA A 55 -23.30 2.71 3.74
CA ALA A 55 -24.33 2.88 2.72
C ALA A 55 -23.70 3.11 1.35
N CYS A 56 -24.42 2.70 0.30
CA CYS A 56 -23.98 2.80 -1.08
C CYS A 56 -24.28 4.20 -1.61
N SER A 57 -23.27 4.91 -2.13
CA SER A 57 -23.47 6.25 -2.71
C SER A 57 -24.17 6.23 -4.08
N ARG A 58 -24.31 5.05 -4.70
CA ARG A 58 -24.99 4.88 -6.00
C ARG A 58 -26.48 4.58 -5.86
N CYS A 59 -26.86 3.66 -4.97
CA CYS A 59 -28.26 3.21 -4.83
C CYS A 59 -28.85 3.46 -3.43
N PHE A 60 -28.10 4.09 -2.52
CA PHE A 60 -28.51 4.43 -1.14
C PHE A 60 -28.83 3.25 -0.22
N ALA A 61 -28.73 2.00 -0.69
CA ALA A 61 -28.85 0.82 0.15
C ALA A 61 -27.78 0.81 1.26
N GLN A 62 -28.18 0.47 2.48
CA GLN A 62 -27.27 0.34 3.64
C GLN A 62 -26.40 -0.93 3.59
N GLY A 63 -26.69 -1.83 2.64
CA GLY A 63 -25.98 -3.09 2.47
C GLY A 63 -26.88 -4.14 1.82
N PRO A 64 -26.41 -5.39 1.71
CA PRO A 64 -25.08 -5.86 2.13
C PRO A 64 -23.96 -5.47 1.15
N PHE A 65 -22.74 -5.38 1.67
CA PHE A 65 -21.51 -5.27 0.89
C PHE A 65 -20.73 -6.59 1.00
N GLU A 66 -20.01 -6.94 -0.05
CA GLU A 66 -19.07 -8.06 -0.04
C GLU A 66 -17.66 -7.61 -0.37
N GLU A 67 -16.69 -8.22 0.28
CA GLU A 67 -15.27 -7.99 -0.02
C GLU A 67 -14.91 -8.71 -1.33
N ILE A 68 -14.24 -8.00 -2.24
CA ILE A 68 -13.71 -8.56 -3.48
C ILE A 68 -12.22 -8.20 -3.62
N PRO A 69 -11.37 -9.11 -4.12
CA PRO A 69 -10.01 -8.74 -4.50
C PRO A 69 -10.08 -7.76 -5.69
N LEU A 70 -9.22 -6.74 -5.67
CA LEU A 70 -9.08 -5.79 -6.76
C LEU A 70 -7.90 -6.17 -7.66
N SER A 71 -8.01 -5.81 -8.93
CA SER A 71 -6.95 -5.96 -9.90
C SER A 71 -5.67 -5.27 -9.45
N ARG A 72 -4.54 -5.96 -9.66
CA ARG A 72 -3.20 -5.41 -9.40
C ARG A 72 -2.71 -4.49 -10.51
N ARG A 73 -3.41 -4.43 -11.64
CA ARG A 73 -3.07 -3.59 -12.80
C ARG A 73 -4.15 -2.55 -13.04
N GLY A 74 -3.71 -1.35 -13.40
CA GLY A 74 -4.58 -0.22 -13.66
C GLY A 74 -3.93 0.80 -14.60
N ALA A 75 -4.57 1.95 -14.72
CA ALA A 75 -4.09 3.06 -15.52
C ALA A 75 -3.90 4.30 -14.64
N LEU A 76 -2.79 5.03 -14.82
CA LEU A 76 -2.59 6.32 -14.15
C LEU A 76 -3.60 7.35 -14.68
N TRP A 77 -4.61 7.71 -13.88
CA TRP A 77 -5.58 8.75 -14.23
C TRP A 77 -4.90 10.12 -14.20
N VAL A 78 -4.42 10.51 -13.01
CA VAL A 78 -3.86 11.84 -12.73
C VAL A 78 -2.71 11.70 -11.76
N TYR A 79 -1.76 12.63 -11.81
CA TYR A 79 -0.62 12.66 -10.90
C TYR A 79 -0.24 14.08 -10.49
N SER A 80 0.55 14.17 -9.42
CA SER A 80 1.27 15.37 -9.00
C SER A 80 2.68 14.99 -8.59
N ILE A 81 3.64 15.88 -8.85
CA ILE A 81 5.02 15.75 -8.39
C ILE A 81 5.21 16.64 -7.17
N VAL A 82 5.49 16.01 -6.04
CA VAL A 82 5.64 16.71 -4.77
C VAL A 82 7.10 17.09 -4.58
N HIS A 83 7.40 18.38 -4.64
CA HIS A 83 8.75 18.92 -4.43
C HIS A 83 9.04 19.36 -2.99
N GLN A 84 8.01 19.46 -2.14
CA GLN A 84 8.14 19.80 -0.72
C GLN A 84 7.20 18.93 0.10
N SER A 85 7.72 18.30 1.15
CA SER A 85 6.97 17.38 2.01
C SER A 85 7.42 17.52 3.46
N SER A 86 6.82 16.74 4.35
CA SER A 86 7.19 16.70 5.77
C SER A 86 8.67 16.32 5.97
N PRO A 87 9.32 16.80 7.04
CA PRO A 87 10.70 16.43 7.35
C PRO A 87 10.94 14.92 7.33
N GLY A 88 12.04 14.50 6.70
CA GLY A 88 12.42 13.09 6.60
C GLY A 88 11.79 12.33 5.42
N VAL A 89 10.88 12.95 4.65
CA VAL A 89 10.35 12.35 3.41
C VAL A 89 11.23 12.77 2.22
N PRO A 90 11.85 11.83 1.48
CA PRO A 90 12.62 12.15 0.30
C PRO A 90 11.75 12.81 -0.78
N VAL A 91 12.24 13.92 -1.34
CA VAL A 91 11.61 14.66 -2.45
C VAL A 91 12.61 14.84 -3.60
N PRO A 92 12.15 14.98 -4.85
CA PRO A 92 10.76 14.90 -5.30
C PRO A 92 10.23 13.47 -5.41
N TYR A 93 8.90 13.30 -5.29
CA TYR A 93 8.21 12.03 -5.53
C TYR A 93 6.88 12.22 -6.24
N VAL A 94 6.37 11.15 -6.85
CA VAL A 94 5.11 11.16 -7.61
C VAL A 94 3.99 10.59 -6.74
N VAL A 95 2.90 11.35 -6.62
CA VAL A 95 1.61 10.84 -6.15
C VAL A 95 0.65 10.74 -7.32
N GLY A 96 -0.13 9.68 -7.35
CA GLY A 96 -1.04 9.37 -8.44
C GLY A 96 -2.39 8.87 -7.97
N VAL A 97 -3.36 8.97 -8.87
CA VAL A 97 -4.63 8.26 -8.82
C VAL A 97 -4.58 7.21 -9.91
N VAL A 98 -4.73 5.95 -9.54
CA VAL A 98 -4.78 4.81 -10.46
C VAL A 98 -6.20 4.33 -10.58
N ASP A 99 -6.71 4.28 -11.80
CA ASP A 99 -7.96 3.62 -12.12
C ASP A 99 -7.76 2.12 -12.27
N LEU A 100 -8.54 1.37 -11.50
CA LEU A 100 -8.62 -0.07 -11.62
C LEU A 100 -9.84 -0.48 -12.47
N PRO A 101 -9.77 -1.62 -13.19
CA PRO A 101 -10.85 -2.16 -14.01
C PRO A 101 -12.21 -2.30 -13.29
N GLU A 102 -12.20 -2.46 -11.96
CA GLU A 102 -13.41 -2.56 -11.14
C GLU A 102 -14.15 -1.21 -10.96
N GLY A 103 -13.66 -0.12 -11.56
CA GLY A 103 -14.25 1.22 -11.46
C GLY A 103 -13.90 1.93 -10.15
N VAL A 104 -12.74 1.60 -9.57
CA VAL A 104 -12.23 2.19 -8.32
C VAL A 104 -10.95 2.97 -8.60
N ALA A 105 -10.93 4.20 -8.11
CA ALA A 105 -9.76 5.06 -8.11
C ALA A 105 -8.95 4.87 -6.82
N VAL A 106 -7.67 4.52 -6.95
CA VAL A 106 -6.74 4.28 -5.85
C VAL A 106 -5.71 5.40 -5.78
N ARG A 107 -5.61 6.07 -4.63
CA ARG A 107 -4.59 7.10 -4.38
C ARG A 107 -3.33 6.43 -3.80
N CYS A 108 -2.18 6.65 -4.43
CA CYS A 108 -0.92 6.04 -4.03
C CYS A 108 0.29 6.83 -4.53
N ASN A 109 1.49 6.45 -4.10
CA ASN A 109 2.72 6.90 -4.76
C ASN A 109 2.99 6.05 -6.00
N ILE A 110 3.53 6.71 -7.03
CA ILE A 110 4.07 6.02 -8.22
C ILE A 110 5.59 5.92 -8.03
N ILE A 111 6.11 4.70 -8.04
CA ILE A 111 7.53 4.39 -7.83
C ILE A 111 8.14 3.78 -9.10
N ASP A 112 9.46 3.55 -9.08
CA ASP A 112 10.24 3.05 -10.21
C ASP A 112 10.08 3.91 -11.49
N VAL A 113 9.83 5.22 -11.29
CA VAL A 113 9.75 6.22 -12.35
C VAL A 113 10.39 7.51 -11.86
N ALA A 114 11.14 8.17 -12.73
CA ALA A 114 11.67 9.49 -12.40
C ALA A 114 10.51 10.49 -12.20
N PRO A 115 10.58 11.36 -11.18
CA PRO A 115 9.59 12.43 -10.95
C PRO A 115 9.76 13.54 -11.99
N ASP A 116 9.43 13.22 -13.24
CA ASP A 116 9.54 14.07 -14.43
C ASP A 116 8.23 13.94 -15.23
N PRO A 117 7.51 15.04 -15.51
CA PRO A 117 6.29 15.01 -16.30
C PRO A 117 6.45 14.33 -17.67
N ALA A 118 7.63 14.38 -18.29
CA ALA A 118 7.88 13.74 -19.58
C ALA A 118 7.87 12.20 -19.49
N ARG A 119 8.07 11.64 -18.29
CA ARG A 119 8.06 10.19 -18.02
C ARG A 119 6.69 9.67 -17.57
N LEU A 120 5.77 10.57 -17.24
CA LEU A 120 4.45 10.26 -16.68
C LEU A 120 3.35 10.64 -17.68
N ARG A 121 2.67 9.63 -18.23
CA ARG A 121 1.56 9.84 -19.16
C ARG A 121 0.22 9.45 -18.56
N PHE A 122 -0.80 10.25 -18.81
CA PHE A 122 -2.17 9.86 -18.50
C PHE A 122 -2.53 8.57 -19.26
N GLY A 123 -3.22 7.67 -18.57
CA GLY A 123 -3.56 6.35 -19.07
C GLY A 123 -2.39 5.36 -19.12
N MET A 124 -1.19 5.70 -18.62
CA MET A 124 -0.07 4.75 -18.65
C MET A 124 -0.38 3.51 -17.78
N PRO A 125 -0.05 2.30 -18.26
CA PRO A 125 -0.30 1.09 -17.49
C PRO A 125 0.64 1.03 -16.29
N VAL A 126 0.07 0.72 -15.14
CA VAL A 126 0.79 0.57 -13.87
C VAL A 126 0.38 -0.72 -13.17
N GLU A 127 1.29 -1.26 -12.37
CA GLU A 127 1.08 -2.47 -11.57
C GLU A 127 1.42 -2.23 -10.10
N MET A 128 0.65 -2.86 -9.22
CA MET A 128 0.80 -2.76 -7.78
C MET A 128 2.02 -3.55 -7.29
N THR A 129 2.77 -2.91 -6.41
CA THR A 129 3.81 -3.54 -5.61
C THR A 129 3.68 -3.12 -4.14
N THR A 130 4.45 -3.75 -3.25
CA THR A 130 4.46 -3.44 -1.83
C THR A 130 5.89 -3.25 -1.33
N GLY A 131 6.07 -2.38 -0.36
CA GLY A 131 7.36 -2.16 0.29
C GLY A 131 7.19 -1.73 1.74
N VAL A 132 8.25 -1.91 2.54
CA VAL A 132 8.26 -1.41 3.92
C VAL A 132 8.37 0.12 3.87
N SER A 133 7.38 0.80 4.41
CA SER A 133 7.36 2.27 4.46
C SER A 133 8.06 2.81 5.72
N GLN A 134 7.86 2.12 6.84
CA GLN A 134 8.40 2.50 8.15
C GLN A 134 8.34 1.30 9.09
N GLN A 135 8.96 1.43 10.25
CA GLN A 135 8.76 0.51 11.37
C GLN A 135 7.88 1.19 12.42
N ASP A 136 6.98 0.43 13.04
CA ASP A 136 6.22 0.93 14.19
C ASP A 136 7.06 0.96 15.47
N ARG A 137 6.48 1.46 16.57
CA ARG A 137 7.19 1.56 17.87
C ARG A 137 7.60 0.21 18.45
N GLU A 138 6.97 -0.86 18.01
CA GLU A 138 7.24 -2.24 18.43
C GLU A 138 8.27 -2.90 17.49
N GLY A 139 8.76 -2.20 16.46
CA GLY A 139 9.73 -2.71 15.49
C GLY A 139 9.13 -3.54 14.36
N ASN A 140 7.80 -3.59 14.23
CA ASN A 140 7.12 -4.30 13.15
C ASN A 140 7.24 -3.51 11.83
N ASP A 141 7.33 -4.24 10.72
CA ASP A 141 7.38 -3.63 9.40
C ASP A 141 5.97 -3.16 8.98
N VAL A 142 5.82 -1.86 8.78
CA VAL A 142 4.61 -1.27 8.21
C VAL A 142 4.74 -1.27 6.69
N VAL A 143 3.95 -2.12 6.05
CA VAL A 143 3.97 -2.35 4.60
C VAL A 143 2.96 -1.45 3.92
N ALA A 144 3.44 -0.62 3.01
CA ALA A 144 2.61 0.17 2.11
C ALA A 144 2.50 -0.48 0.74
N PHE A 145 1.51 -0.03 -0.03
CA PHE A 145 1.36 -0.38 -1.43
C PHE A 145 1.74 0.82 -2.30
N TYR A 146 2.26 0.50 -3.48
CA TYR A 146 2.72 1.45 -4.48
C TYR A 146 2.27 0.97 -5.85
N PHE A 147 2.30 1.85 -6.83
CA PHE A 147 2.18 1.45 -8.23
C PHE A 147 3.45 1.82 -8.98
N ARG A 148 3.85 0.98 -9.92
CA ARG A 148 4.99 1.24 -10.80
C ARG A 148 4.58 1.08 -12.26
N PRO A 149 5.22 1.78 -13.21
CA PRO A 149 4.99 1.55 -14.63
C PRO A 149 5.19 0.08 -14.99
N VAL A 150 4.31 -0.46 -15.83
CA VAL A 150 4.58 -1.74 -16.49
C VAL A 150 5.52 -1.43 -17.65
N GLU A 151 6.79 -1.81 -17.54
CA GLU A 151 7.74 -1.72 -18.66
C GLU A 151 7.15 -2.45 -19.88
N ARG A 152 7.26 -1.81 -21.05
CA ARG A 152 7.01 -2.46 -22.34
C ARG A 152 8.32 -2.96 -22.90
#